data_AF-A0A7S0B107-F1
#
_entry.id   AF-A0A7S0B107-F1
#
_cell.length_a   1.000
_cell.length_b   1.000
_cell.length_c   1.000
_cell.angle_alpha   90.00
_cell.angle_beta   90.00
_cell.angle_gamma   90.00
#
_symmetry.space_group_name_H-M   'P 1'
#
loop_
_entity.id
_entity.type
_entity.pdbx_description
1 polymer ?
#
loop_
_entity_poly.entity_id
_entity_poly.type
_entity_poly.pdbx_seq_one_letter_code
_entity_poly.pdbx_strand_id
1 'polypeptide(L)'
;AVPAFEAGYAALGTHGLSFDLQCAPAQLVEAAKLAARHPDVPLVIDHLGKPRIVLGPDMLEEGEADSEEEKTINPNLTPDAEELEVWRAGMKAMAAVPHVCVKIGMLGYIVPGWVRTPEREAVLRDLVLETVRMFGPGRCMVESNWWASAAASDSDFLSDAAPSAAELIQKLSTWFADFSDEE
;
A
#
# COMPACT_ATOMS: atom_id res chain seq x y z
N ALA A 1 9.17 -1.88 -33.28
CA ALA A 1 8.29 -0.74 -32.95
C ALA A 1 8.09 -0.73 -31.44
N VAL A 2 8.00 0.45 -30.82
CA VAL A 2 7.66 0.55 -29.39
C VAL A 2 6.21 0.06 -29.20
N PRO A 3 5.90 -0.75 -28.17
CA PRO A 3 4.53 -1.15 -27.88
C PRO A 3 3.59 0.05 -27.71
N ALA A 4 2.34 -0.05 -28.15
CA ALA A 4 1.39 1.06 -28.12
C ALA A 4 1.18 1.65 -26.72
N PHE A 5 1.22 0.81 -25.67
CA PHE A 5 1.14 1.26 -24.28
C PHE A 5 2.29 2.18 -23.90
N GLU A 6 3.54 1.79 -24.21
CA GLU A 6 4.71 2.61 -23.89
C GLU A 6 4.73 3.91 -24.70
N ALA A 7 4.25 3.89 -25.94
CA ALA A 7 4.08 5.11 -26.74
C ALA A 7 3.05 6.08 -26.10
N GLY A 8 1.93 5.55 -25.58
CA GLY A 8 0.93 6.34 -24.86
C GLY A 8 1.46 6.88 -23.53
N TYR A 9 2.20 6.07 -22.77
CA TYR A 9 2.85 6.49 -21.53
C TYR A 9 3.84 7.64 -21.78
N ALA A 10 4.71 7.52 -22.79
CA ALA A 10 5.64 8.58 -23.18
C ALA A 10 4.93 9.90 -23.58
N ALA A 11 3.74 9.80 -24.20
CA ALA A 11 2.96 10.98 -24.58
C ALA A 11 2.46 11.79 -23.37
N LEU A 12 2.29 11.18 -22.19
CA LEU A 12 1.89 11.89 -20.98
C LEU A 12 2.88 12.99 -20.61
N GLY A 13 4.19 12.71 -20.73
CA GLY A 13 5.24 13.67 -20.44
C GLY A 13 5.23 14.86 -21.42
N THR A 14 4.90 14.60 -22.69
CA THR A 14 4.71 15.67 -23.70
C THR A 14 3.56 16.62 -23.33
N HIS A 15 2.56 16.13 -22.59
CA HIS A 15 1.39 16.88 -22.17
C HIS A 15 1.44 17.36 -20.70
N GLY A 16 2.52 17.09 -19.98
CA GLY A 16 2.65 17.45 -18.56
C GLY A 16 1.68 16.70 -17.64
N LEU A 17 1.28 15.48 -18.00
CA LEU A 17 0.40 14.62 -17.20
C LEU A 17 1.20 13.61 -16.38
N SER A 18 0.73 13.30 -15.17
CA SER A 18 1.24 12.19 -14.35
C SER A 18 0.61 10.86 -14.75
N PHE A 19 1.18 9.77 -14.23
CA PHE A 19 0.64 8.43 -14.34
C PHE A 19 0.51 7.78 -12.95
N ASP A 20 -0.72 7.49 -12.56
CA ASP A 20 -1.03 6.75 -11.33
C ASP A 20 -1.02 5.24 -11.65
N LEU A 21 -0.09 4.51 -11.03
CA LEU A 21 0.17 3.11 -11.28
C LEU A 21 -0.47 2.24 -10.21
N GLN A 22 -1.50 1.50 -10.61
CA GLN A 22 -2.00 0.34 -9.90
C GLN A 22 -1.63 -0.94 -10.67
N CYS A 23 -0.85 -1.82 -10.04
CA CYS A 23 -0.47 -3.12 -10.59
C CYS A 23 -0.22 -4.15 -9.48
N ALA A 24 0.03 -5.41 -9.83
CA ALA A 24 0.45 -6.41 -8.86
C ALA A 24 1.93 -6.20 -8.45
N PRO A 25 2.34 -6.54 -7.22
CA PRO A 25 3.71 -6.36 -6.73
C PRO A 25 4.79 -6.93 -7.67
N ALA A 26 4.54 -8.11 -8.25
CA ALA A 26 5.46 -8.75 -9.19
C ALA A 26 5.72 -7.95 -10.48
N GLN A 27 4.84 -7.00 -10.83
CA GLN A 27 4.95 -6.17 -12.03
C GLN A 27 5.74 -4.89 -11.80
N LEU A 28 5.97 -4.49 -10.54
CA LEU A 28 6.63 -3.24 -10.18
C LEU A 28 8.07 -3.16 -10.72
N VAL A 29 8.80 -4.29 -10.78
CA VAL A 29 10.17 -4.29 -11.33
C VAL A 29 10.19 -3.91 -12.80
N GLU A 30 9.27 -4.44 -13.62
CA GLU A 30 9.19 -4.08 -15.04
C GLU A 30 8.62 -2.67 -15.23
N ALA A 31 7.67 -2.26 -14.39
CA ALA A 31 7.13 -0.90 -14.41
C ALA A 31 8.19 0.16 -14.04
N ALA A 32 9.10 -0.14 -13.11
CA ALA A 32 10.24 0.72 -12.78
C ALA A 32 11.17 0.92 -14.00
N LYS A 33 11.40 -0.15 -14.78
CA LYS A 33 12.19 -0.04 -16.03
C LYS A 33 11.50 0.84 -17.06
N LEU A 34 10.16 0.82 -17.14
CA LEU A 34 9.40 1.72 -18.00
C LEU A 34 9.58 3.16 -17.52
N ALA A 35 9.33 3.45 -16.24
CA ALA A 35 9.47 4.79 -15.66
C ALA A 35 10.89 5.36 -15.89
N ALA A 36 11.93 4.55 -15.64
CA ALA A 36 13.32 4.96 -15.85
C ALA A 36 13.64 5.39 -17.30
N ARG A 37 12.91 4.90 -18.30
CA ARG A 37 13.08 5.32 -19.71
C ARG A 37 12.39 6.63 -20.06
N HIS A 38 11.44 7.10 -19.24
CA HIS A 38 10.62 8.28 -19.51
C HIS A 38 10.61 9.22 -18.29
N PRO A 39 11.75 9.85 -17.95
CA PRO A 39 11.88 10.69 -16.75
C PRO A 39 10.99 11.94 -16.73
N ASP A 40 10.41 12.30 -17.87
CA ASP A 40 9.49 13.43 -18.02
C ASP A 40 8.03 13.09 -17.62
N VAL A 41 7.76 11.83 -17.25
CA VAL A 41 6.44 11.38 -16.78
C VAL A 41 6.48 11.14 -15.28
N PRO A 42 5.93 12.05 -14.44
CA PRO A 42 5.77 11.77 -13.02
C PRO A 42 4.93 10.51 -12.82
N LEU A 43 5.42 9.55 -12.04
CA LEU A 43 4.71 8.32 -11.74
C LEU A 43 4.39 8.24 -10.25
N VAL A 44 3.15 7.91 -9.93
CA VAL A 44 2.70 7.74 -8.55
C VAL A 44 2.23 6.30 -8.37
N ILE A 45 2.88 5.56 -7.48
CA ILE A 45 2.45 4.20 -7.11
C ILE A 45 1.26 4.31 -6.17
N ASP A 46 0.19 3.60 -6.48
CA ASP A 46 -0.97 3.54 -5.60
C ASP A 46 -0.76 2.54 -4.46
N HIS A 47 -1.34 2.85 -3.29
CA HIS A 47 -1.61 1.87 -2.22
C HIS A 47 -0.40 1.05 -1.73
N LEU A 48 0.74 1.70 -1.45
CA LEU A 48 2.01 1.07 -1.09
C LEU A 48 2.51 0.04 -2.11
N GLY A 49 2.10 0.09 -3.37
CA GLY A 49 2.47 -0.96 -4.34
C GLY A 49 1.73 -2.28 -4.10
N LYS A 50 0.64 -2.26 -3.33
CA LYS A 50 -0.36 -3.31 -3.18
C LYS A 50 0.18 -4.70 -2.78
N PRO A 51 0.97 -4.82 -1.69
CA PRO A 51 1.26 -6.14 -1.13
C PRO A 51 -0.04 -6.81 -0.69
N ARG A 52 -0.25 -8.06 -1.10
CA ARG A 52 -1.54 -8.74 -0.98
C ARG A 52 -1.64 -9.50 0.34
N ILE A 53 -2.56 -9.07 1.22
CA ILE A 53 -3.03 -9.84 2.40
C ILE A 53 -1.85 -10.47 3.17
N VAL A 54 -0.97 -9.61 3.66
CA VAL A 54 0.30 -9.98 4.31
C VAL A 54 0.05 -10.72 5.61
N LEU A 55 -0.96 -10.30 6.37
CA LEU A 55 -1.56 -11.13 7.41
C LEU A 55 -2.85 -11.69 6.83
N GLY A 56 -3.12 -12.97 7.04
CA GLY A 56 -4.37 -13.63 6.63
C GLY A 56 -5.62 -12.94 7.21
N PRO A 57 -6.80 -13.60 7.16
CA PRO A 57 -8.05 -12.96 7.56
C PRO A 57 -7.98 -12.41 8.99
N ASP A 58 -8.74 -11.35 9.26
CA ASP A 58 -8.75 -10.68 10.55
C ASP A 58 -9.45 -11.51 11.64
N MET A 59 -10.47 -12.27 11.24
CA MET A 59 -11.21 -13.23 12.07
C MET A 59 -10.97 -14.66 11.56
N LEU A 60 -11.00 -15.65 12.45
CA LEU A 60 -11.03 -17.05 12.05
C LEU A 60 -12.45 -17.45 11.63
N GLU A 61 -12.61 -18.17 10.52
CA GLU A 61 -13.90 -18.74 10.11
C GLU A 61 -14.31 -19.89 11.06
N GLU A 62 -15.61 -19.97 11.36
CA GLU A 62 -16.22 -21.06 12.14
C GLU A 62 -16.20 -22.38 11.35
N GLY A 63 -16.14 -23.51 12.08
CA GLY A 63 -16.48 -24.82 11.52
C GLY A 63 -17.96 -24.88 11.09
N GLU A 64 -18.28 -25.76 10.15
CA GLU A 64 -19.57 -25.83 9.45
C GLU A 64 -20.84 -25.62 10.33
N ALA A 65 -21.51 -24.50 10.09
CA ALA A 65 -22.94 -24.17 10.16
C ALA A 65 -23.78 -24.35 11.45
N ASP A 66 -23.33 -25.01 12.52
CA ASP A 66 -24.22 -25.34 13.68
C ASP A 66 -23.68 -24.99 15.09
N SER A 67 -22.64 -24.16 15.23
CA SER A 67 -22.17 -23.69 16.55
C SER A 67 -22.36 -22.18 16.74
N GLU A 68 -23.11 -21.77 17.77
CA GLU A 68 -23.19 -20.38 18.27
C GLU A 68 -21.87 -19.95 18.96
N GLU A 69 -20.71 -20.19 18.35
CA GLU A 69 -19.42 -19.78 18.92
C GLU A 69 -18.97 -18.43 18.36
N GLU A 70 -18.61 -17.51 19.25
CA GLU A 70 -18.29 -16.12 18.96
C GLU A 70 -17.03 -15.99 18.06
N LYS A 71 -17.13 -15.26 16.94
CA LYS A 71 -15.99 -14.98 16.04
C LYS A 71 -14.78 -14.48 16.83
N THR A 72 -13.62 -15.14 16.68
CA THR A 72 -12.39 -14.76 17.37
C THR A 72 -11.41 -14.05 16.43
N ILE A 73 -10.70 -13.05 16.97
CA ILE A 73 -9.63 -12.36 16.24
C ILE A 73 -8.53 -13.38 15.93
N ASN A 74 -8.13 -13.46 14.67
CA ASN A 74 -7.07 -14.36 14.23
C ASN A 74 -5.74 -13.94 14.87
N PRO A 75 -5.10 -14.81 15.69
CA PRO A 75 -3.87 -14.46 16.41
C PRO A 75 -2.62 -14.59 15.55
N ASN A 76 -2.72 -15.06 14.30
CA ASN A 76 -1.56 -15.17 13.42
C ASN A 76 -1.05 -13.78 13.02
N LEU A 77 0.15 -13.47 13.51
CA LEU A 77 0.88 -12.24 13.21
C LEU A 77 2.10 -12.49 12.32
N THR A 78 2.25 -13.71 11.77
CA THR A 78 3.36 -14.05 10.88
C THR A 78 3.04 -13.55 9.48
N PRO A 79 3.80 -12.55 8.96
CA PRO A 79 3.62 -12.05 7.61
C PRO A 79 3.97 -13.11 6.56
N ASP A 80 3.25 -13.11 5.43
CA ASP A 80 3.64 -13.89 4.26
C ASP A 80 5.00 -13.40 3.74
N ALA A 81 6.03 -14.22 3.93
CA ALA A 81 7.41 -13.87 3.59
C ALA A 81 7.63 -13.81 2.07
N GLU A 82 6.96 -14.66 1.29
CA GLU A 82 7.12 -14.71 -0.17
C GLU A 82 6.50 -13.48 -0.81
N GLU A 83 5.28 -13.11 -0.38
CA GLU A 83 4.61 -11.90 -0.85
C GLU A 83 5.43 -10.64 -0.51
N LEU A 84 5.96 -10.56 0.71
CA LEU A 84 6.78 -9.44 1.12
C LEU A 84 8.12 -9.38 0.37
N GLU A 85 8.72 -10.50 -0.01
CA GLU A 85 9.93 -10.52 -0.83
C GLU A 85 9.66 -9.93 -2.23
N VAL A 86 8.58 -10.36 -2.88
CA VAL A 86 8.16 -9.86 -4.19
C VAL A 86 7.87 -8.35 -4.11
N TRP A 87 7.10 -7.92 -3.11
CA TRP A 87 6.78 -6.52 -2.88
C TRP A 87 8.03 -5.68 -2.64
N ARG A 88 8.95 -6.10 -1.76
CA ARG A 88 10.20 -5.36 -1.48
C ARG A 88 11.06 -5.21 -2.71
N ALA A 89 11.16 -6.24 -3.56
CA ALA A 89 11.92 -6.15 -4.80
C ALA A 89 11.34 -5.07 -5.73
N GLY A 90 10.01 -5.05 -5.88
CA GLY A 90 9.29 -4.04 -6.65
C GLY A 90 9.47 -2.63 -6.12
N MET A 91 9.23 -2.43 -4.82
CA MET A 91 9.32 -1.12 -4.17
C MET A 91 10.73 -0.54 -4.18
N LYS A 92 11.76 -1.37 -3.98
CA LYS A 92 13.17 -0.94 -4.11
C LYS A 92 13.51 -0.51 -5.54
N ALA A 93 13.04 -1.26 -6.54
CA ALA A 93 13.26 -0.91 -7.95
C ALA A 93 12.61 0.43 -8.30
N MET A 94 11.39 0.67 -7.80
CA MET A 94 10.69 1.94 -7.97
C MET A 94 11.33 3.10 -7.22
N ALA A 95 11.75 2.89 -5.97
CA ALA A 95 12.38 3.90 -5.15
C ALA A 95 13.71 4.42 -5.76
N ALA A 96 14.40 3.57 -6.54
CA ALA A 96 15.60 3.93 -7.28
C ALA A 96 15.33 4.89 -8.47
N VAL A 97 14.07 5.09 -8.86
CA VAL A 97 13.67 6.03 -9.92
C VAL A 97 13.26 7.37 -9.29
N PRO A 98 14.00 8.48 -9.52
CA PRO A 98 13.83 9.71 -8.73
C PRO A 98 12.46 10.39 -8.85
N HIS A 99 11.80 10.27 -10.00
CA HIS A 99 10.50 10.90 -10.29
C HIS A 99 9.30 10.00 -9.94
N VAL A 100 9.55 8.89 -9.24
CA VAL A 100 8.50 8.00 -8.73
C VAL A 100 8.16 8.35 -7.28
N CYS A 101 6.89 8.62 -7.04
CA CYS A 101 6.32 8.81 -5.70
C CYS A 101 5.40 7.64 -5.34
N VAL A 102 5.01 7.55 -4.07
CA VAL A 102 4.11 6.49 -3.57
C VAL A 102 3.02 7.07 -2.67
N LYS A 103 1.80 6.54 -2.84
CA LYS A 103 0.67 6.77 -1.94
C LYS A 103 0.62 5.72 -0.83
N ILE A 104 0.33 6.16 0.39
CA ILE A 104 0.16 5.35 1.59
C ILE A 104 -1.34 5.29 1.90
N GLY A 105 -1.99 4.22 1.43
CA GLY A 105 -3.44 4.02 1.55
C GLY A 105 -3.85 2.58 1.27
N MET A 106 -5.15 2.28 1.37
CA MET A 106 -5.69 0.91 1.22
C MET A 106 -5.05 -0.13 2.16
N LEU A 107 -4.78 0.29 3.40
CA LEU A 107 -4.02 -0.48 4.38
C LEU A 107 -4.72 -1.77 4.88
N GLY A 108 -6.05 -1.87 4.82
CA GLY A 108 -6.84 -3.03 5.23
C GLY A 108 -6.73 -4.19 4.25
N TYR A 109 -6.52 -3.89 2.96
CA TYR A 109 -6.17 -4.91 1.96
C TYR A 109 -4.82 -5.58 2.27
N ILE A 110 -3.87 -4.81 2.82
CA ILE A 110 -2.54 -5.31 3.17
C ILE A 110 -2.61 -6.12 4.46
N VAL A 111 -3.25 -5.56 5.49
CA VAL A 111 -3.46 -6.22 6.78
C VAL A 111 -4.93 -6.08 7.17
N PRO A 112 -5.76 -7.10 6.92
CA PRO A 112 -7.16 -7.09 7.35
C PRO A 112 -7.27 -6.86 8.85
N GLY A 113 -8.21 -6.01 9.27
CA GLY A 113 -8.45 -5.70 10.68
C GLY A 113 -7.24 -5.14 11.42
N TRP A 114 -6.32 -4.44 10.74
CA TRP A 114 -5.08 -3.93 11.34
C TRP A 114 -5.30 -3.06 12.58
N VAL A 115 -6.45 -2.38 12.71
CA VAL A 115 -6.79 -1.57 13.90
C VAL A 115 -7.31 -2.38 15.09
N ARG A 116 -7.59 -3.68 14.94
CA ARG A 116 -8.22 -4.49 16.01
C ARG A 116 -7.30 -4.69 17.22
N THR A 117 -6.00 -4.76 16.99
CA THR A 117 -5.00 -5.07 18.02
C THR A 117 -3.73 -4.25 17.80
N PRO A 118 -3.04 -3.80 18.86
CA PRO A 118 -1.76 -3.11 18.74
C PRO A 118 -0.71 -3.88 17.92
N GLU A 119 -0.73 -5.21 17.97
CA GLU A 119 0.25 -6.06 17.30
C GLU A 119 0.05 -6.08 15.78
N ARG A 120 -1.21 -6.21 15.30
CA ARG A 120 -1.54 -6.06 13.88
C ARG A 120 -1.24 -4.65 13.37
N GLU A 121 -1.53 -3.62 14.18
CA GLU A 121 -1.20 -2.24 13.86
C GLU A 121 0.33 -2.07 13.69
N ALA A 122 1.12 -2.67 14.57
CA ALA A 122 2.58 -2.63 14.48
C ALA A 122 3.12 -3.27 13.18
N VAL A 123 2.57 -4.40 12.74
CA VAL A 123 2.97 -5.04 11.46
C VAL A 123 2.75 -4.08 10.29
N LEU A 124 1.58 -3.47 10.21
CA LEU A 124 1.26 -2.52 9.14
C LEU A 124 2.13 -1.26 9.24
N ARG A 125 2.29 -0.71 10.45
CA ARG A 125 3.15 0.45 10.70
C ARG A 125 4.55 0.20 10.20
N ASP A 126 5.13 -0.95 10.49
CA ASP A 126 6.51 -1.27 10.09
C ASP A 126 6.67 -1.30 8.57
N LEU A 127 5.68 -1.80 7.82
CA LEU A 127 5.66 -1.75 6.34
C LEU A 127 5.55 -0.33 5.79
N VAL A 128 4.72 0.50 6.43
CA VAL A 128 4.56 1.92 6.08
C VAL A 128 5.89 2.66 6.30
N LEU A 129 6.54 2.47 7.45
CA LEU A 129 7.83 3.09 7.75
C LEU A 129 8.95 2.53 6.85
N GLU A 130 8.92 1.24 6.50
CA GLU A 130 9.83 0.65 5.51
C GLU A 130 9.69 1.37 4.16
N THR A 131 8.46 1.62 3.71
CA THR A 131 8.18 2.37 2.48
C THR A 131 8.73 3.79 2.54
N VAL A 132 8.47 4.53 3.61
CA VAL A 132 8.98 5.90 3.77
C VAL A 132 10.50 5.93 3.75
N ARG A 133 11.18 4.97 4.38
CA ARG A 133 12.66 4.86 4.33
C ARG A 133 13.18 4.56 2.92
N MET A 134 12.47 3.78 2.11
CA MET A 134 12.88 3.50 0.73
C MET A 134 12.78 4.74 -0.17
N PHE A 135 11.69 5.49 -0.07
CA PHE A 135 11.40 6.61 -0.97
C PHE A 135 11.93 7.95 -0.45
N GLY A 136 12.10 8.09 0.87
CA GLY A 136 12.23 9.38 1.54
C GLY A 136 10.85 10.06 1.72
N PRO A 137 10.69 10.90 2.76
CA PRO A 137 9.40 11.52 3.08
C PRO A 137 8.87 12.40 1.94
N GLY A 138 9.74 13.12 1.22
CA GLY A 138 9.35 13.98 0.10
C GLY A 138 8.76 13.28 -1.13
N ARG A 139 8.79 11.94 -1.18
CA ARG A 139 8.18 11.12 -2.25
C ARG A 139 7.02 10.25 -1.76
N CYS A 140 6.57 10.46 -0.53
CA CYS A 140 5.46 9.74 0.08
C CYS A 140 4.27 10.67 0.31
N MET A 141 3.05 10.18 0.08
CA MET A 141 1.82 10.93 0.35
C MET A 141 0.76 10.04 0.98
N VAL A 142 0.00 10.55 1.94
CA VAL A 142 -1.10 9.80 2.57
C VAL A 142 -2.35 9.82 1.69
N GLU A 143 -2.98 8.67 1.54
CA GLU A 143 -4.19 8.45 0.76
C GLU A 143 -5.24 7.75 1.63
N SER A 144 -6.46 8.29 1.70
CA SER A 144 -7.55 7.66 2.46
C SER A 144 -8.20 6.46 1.74
N ASN A 145 -8.16 6.45 0.40
CA ASN A 145 -8.88 5.51 -0.46
C ASN A 145 -10.36 5.33 -0.04
N TRP A 146 -11.05 6.44 0.20
CA TRP A 146 -12.37 6.46 0.85
C TRP A 146 -13.49 5.93 -0.05
N TRP A 147 -14.27 4.94 0.43
CA TRP A 147 -15.47 4.41 -0.23
C TRP A 147 -16.70 4.47 0.69
N ALA A 148 -17.83 4.97 0.15
CA ALA A 148 -19.19 5.06 0.74
C ALA A 148 -19.30 5.53 2.20
N SER A 149 -19.25 4.63 3.18
CA SER A 149 -19.62 4.88 4.57
C SER A 149 -18.63 4.18 5.52
N ALA A 150 -17.56 4.88 5.87
CA ALA A 150 -16.62 4.54 6.94
C ALA A 150 -15.91 3.17 6.81
N ALA A 151 -14.86 3.17 6.00
CA ALA A 151 -13.64 2.45 6.29
C ALA A 151 -12.56 3.01 5.38
N ALA A 152 -11.79 4.00 5.84
CA ALA A 152 -10.59 4.38 5.11
C ALA A 152 -9.66 3.16 5.15
N SER A 153 -9.66 2.37 4.07
CA SER A 153 -8.86 1.17 3.82
C SER A 153 -9.56 -0.20 3.77
N ASP A 154 -10.89 -0.33 3.84
CA ASP A 154 -11.59 -1.63 3.62
C ASP A 154 -12.59 -1.59 2.46
N SER A 155 -12.19 -1.03 1.32
CA SER A 155 -13.02 -1.01 0.09
C SER A 155 -13.29 -2.41 -0.48
N ASP A 156 -12.66 -3.43 0.08
CA ASP A 156 -12.61 -4.83 -0.31
C ASP A 156 -13.43 -5.77 0.58
N PHE A 157 -14.11 -5.24 1.62
CA PHE A 157 -14.95 -6.00 2.56
C PHE A 157 -14.19 -7.09 3.33
N LEU A 158 -12.88 -6.91 3.55
CA LEU A 158 -12.06 -7.86 4.30
C LEU A 158 -12.11 -7.61 5.82
N SER A 159 -12.66 -6.49 6.28
CA SER A 159 -12.69 -6.11 7.70
C SER A 159 -13.81 -5.13 8.04
N ASP A 160 -14.74 -5.52 8.92
CA ASP A 160 -15.75 -4.60 9.47
C ASP A 160 -15.18 -3.56 10.47
N ALA A 161 -13.88 -3.62 10.76
CA ALA A 161 -13.17 -2.68 11.62
C ALA A 161 -12.24 -1.78 10.79
N ALA A 162 -12.51 -0.46 10.82
CA ALA A 162 -11.67 0.53 10.15
C ALA A 162 -11.78 1.91 10.82
N PRO A 163 -10.71 2.72 10.75
CA PRO A 163 -10.76 4.09 11.23
C PRO A 163 -11.57 4.98 10.26
N SER A 164 -12.14 6.05 10.78
CA SER A 164 -12.58 7.19 9.96
C SER A 164 -11.38 7.84 9.24
N ALA A 165 -11.65 8.68 8.24
CA ALA A 165 -10.58 9.38 7.53
C ALA A 165 -9.76 10.24 8.48
N ALA A 166 -10.41 10.94 9.41
CA ALA A 166 -9.74 11.78 10.39
C ALA A 166 -8.84 10.94 11.33
N GLU A 167 -9.33 9.82 11.84
CA GLU A 167 -8.54 8.91 12.68
C GLU A 167 -7.36 8.30 11.93
N LEU A 168 -7.55 7.94 10.65
CA LEU A 168 -6.47 7.44 9.79
C LEU A 168 -5.36 8.50 9.65
N ILE A 169 -5.71 9.73 9.27
CA ILE A 169 -4.75 10.82 9.11
C ILE A 169 -4.04 11.12 10.44
N GLN A 170 -4.79 11.19 11.55
CA GLN A 170 -4.21 11.42 12.87
C GLN A 170 -3.22 10.31 13.25
N LYS A 171 -3.59 9.05 13.02
CA LYS A 171 -2.76 7.89 13.34
C LYS A 171 -1.49 7.86 12.50
N LEU A 172 -1.61 8.03 11.17
CA LEU A 172 -0.44 8.11 10.28
C LEU A 172 0.49 9.27 10.66
N SER A 173 -0.03 10.43 11.03
CA SER A 173 0.76 11.55 11.54
C SER A 173 1.63 11.15 12.75
N THR A 174 1.09 10.35 13.68
CA THR A 174 1.89 9.87 14.82
C THR A 174 3.01 8.92 14.42
N TRP A 175 2.83 8.13 13.36
CA TRP A 175 3.87 7.22 12.87
C TRP A 175 5.02 7.95 12.19
N PHE A 176 4.74 9.13 11.63
CA PHE A 176 5.74 9.94 10.93
C PHE A 176 6.43 10.98 11.81
N ALA A 177 6.17 10.99 13.12
CA ALA A 177 6.70 12.00 14.05
C ALA A 177 8.24 12.09 14.05
N ASP A 178 8.94 11.00 13.70
CA ASP A 178 10.40 10.93 13.64
C ASP A 178 10.98 11.29 12.26
N PHE A 179 10.15 11.58 11.25
CA PHE A 179 10.61 12.04 9.94
C PHE A 179 10.52 13.57 9.84
N SER A 180 11.60 14.19 9.36
CA SER A 180 11.65 15.62 9.05
C SER A 180 12.09 15.83 7.60
N ASP A 181 11.69 16.96 7.01
CA ASP A 181 12.22 17.43 5.72
C ASP A 181 13.67 17.94 5.83
N GLU A 182 14.17 18.07 7.07
CA GLU A 182 15.55 18.40 7.38
C GLU A 182 16.34 17.11 7.65
N GLU A 183 17.11 16.66 6.65
CA GLU A 183 18.29 15.79 6.78
C GLU A 183 19.54 16.54 6.31
#